data_AF-A0AA95N182-F1
#
_entry.id   AF-A0AA95N182-F1
#
_cell.length_a   1.000
_cell.length_b   1.000
_cell.length_c   1.000
_cell.angle_alpha   90.00
_cell.angle_beta   90.00
_cell.angle_gamma   90.00
#
_symmetry.space_group_name_H-M   'P 1'
#
loop_
_entity.id
_entity.type
_entity.pdbx_description
1 polymer ?
#
loop_
_entity_poly.entity_id
_entity_poly.type
_entity_poly.pdbx_seq_one_letter_code
_entity_poly.pdbx_strand_id
1 'polypeptide(L)'
;MSNFYEKNNKEYVIESFKAVLESNQNALKDEGIAFILNTLEHYQNQTVFHALWKLIEDHESIYNYVLEFIDQQQDYSNLLKLILENKFNLTQVEDILSVINDLLETAPYLRKNRYFQILAIQKTADAVGNSIDPYKAASAVQAFKVTNLEVDFSKIKDMMMVYAEIAFVDDLELQNMTLKDIDAFALLSTGMLTEIELKDKKIISKYQILKVLHELFTKPVVSVGVILQRLSPANRDELRGILKNILRGNVSEKYFQHILAAFDNEEGSYHYPQLFGYLSKHADDERMLSFIKWSAKNLQPDHHYHRALKAYLKTHPRSIWKNKGAKKELQMISTVSFSRLVKEVQNETASPVVKFVKRYGMHVSIVLLSTLVVGSGIYLGNDILFDKNEKTAFSKTNKPATSDQVEVSEKTSLEPFQRWDAGNPYVFLVNGEQQTITFGQANPTGGKSLVLTGGQNIETPFELVIDSEASPFDEKGVLKEGFSLYHTEHDFDKSGTPEVVIMALNQTYESFAWVYSPLSENGSIGLRSDLAINGMSDAKLVDNTLTLLGAQGQSETYSFVNQQFEKK
;
A
#
# COMPACT_ATOMS: atom_id res chain seq x y z
N MET A 1 -22.11 45.36 21.86
CA MET A 1 -23.51 44.96 22.11
C MET A 1 -23.83 43.58 21.55
N SER A 2 -23.53 43.27 20.27
CA SER A 2 -23.78 41.93 19.69
C SER A 2 -23.16 40.78 20.50
N ASN A 3 -21.87 40.87 20.92
CA ASN A 3 -21.25 39.83 21.77
C ASN A 3 -21.89 39.65 23.16
N PHE A 4 -22.55 40.67 23.71
CA PHE A 4 -23.22 40.57 25.03
C PHE A 4 -24.57 39.86 24.89
N TYR A 5 -25.34 40.20 23.84
CA TYR A 5 -26.59 39.51 23.52
C TYR A 5 -26.35 38.06 23.08
N GLU A 6 -25.31 37.80 22.29
CA GLU A 6 -24.96 36.45 21.86
C GLU A 6 -24.51 35.57 23.04
N LYS A 7 -23.76 36.15 23.99
CA LYS A 7 -23.35 35.44 25.23
C LYS A 7 -24.56 35.12 26.12
N ASN A 8 -25.44 36.09 26.39
CA ASN A 8 -26.63 35.88 27.22
C ASN A 8 -27.62 34.89 26.58
N ASN A 9 -27.71 34.87 25.24
CA ASN A 9 -28.57 33.92 24.54
C ASN A 9 -28.03 32.47 24.65
N LYS A 10 -26.71 32.27 24.53
CA LYS A 10 -26.08 30.95 24.73
C LYS A 10 -26.28 30.43 26.15
N GLU A 11 -26.12 31.29 27.15
CA GLU A 11 -26.28 30.93 28.56
C GLU A 11 -27.75 30.56 28.88
N TYR A 12 -28.72 31.30 28.34
CA TYR A 12 -30.15 30.98 28.47
C TYR A 12 -30.55 29.65 27.82
N VAL A 13 -30.00 29.35 26.64
CA VAL A 13 -30.26 28.09 25.92
C VAL A 13 -29.71 26.91 26.71
N ILE A 14 -28.48 27.01 27.22
CA ILE A 14 -27.85 25.96 28.04
C ILE A 14 -28.68 25.69 29.30
N GLU A 15 -29.10 26.73 30.03
CA GLU A 15 -29.92 26.58 31.23
C GLU A 15 -31.30 25.97 30.93
N SER A 16 -31.95 26.40 29.85
CA SER A 16 -33.23 25.84 29.41
C SER A 16 -33.10 24.36 29.04
N PHE A 17 -32.03 24.01 28.33
CA PHE A 17 -31.74 22.64 27.92
C PHE A 17 -31.47 21.74 29.12
N LYS A 18 -30.68 22.23 30.08
CA LYS A 18 -30.40 21.53 31.34
C LYS A 18 -31.68 21.27 32.14
N ALA A 19 -32.57 22.26 32.25
CA ALA A 19 -33.85 22.09 32.94
C ALA A 19 -34.73 21.00 32.28
N VAL A 20 -34.70 20.89 30.94
CA VAL A 20 -35.41 19.82 30.23
C VAL A 20 -34.80 18.45 30.52
N LEU A 21 -33.46 18.33 30.54
CA LEU A 21 -32.79 17.09 30.89
C LEU A 21 -33.11 16.66 32.33
N GLU A 22 -33.05 17.60 33.29
CA GLU A 22 -33.36 17.36 34.70
C GLU A 22 -34.83 16.92 34.91
N SER A 23 -35.77 17.52 34.19
CA SER A 23 -37.20 17.17 34.25
C SER A 23 -37.51 15.77 33.68
N ASN A 24 -36.63 15.23 32.84
CA ASN A 24 -36.82 13.95 32.15
C ASN A 24 -35.91 12.82 32.65
N GLN A 25 -35.21 12.99 33.78
CA GLN A 25 -34.24 12.00 34.29
C GLN A 25 -34.80 10.57 34.44
N ASN A 26 -36.09 10.43 34.77
CA ASN A 26 -36.71 9.13 35.04
C ASN A 26 -37.36 8.47 33.82
N ALA A 27 -37.84 9.27 32.87
CA ALA A 27 -38.49 8.80 31.66
C ALA A 27 -38.55 9.96 30.65
N LEU A 28 -37.81 9.82 29.55
CA LEU A 28 -37.77 10.82 28.51
C LEU A 28 -39.07 10.75 27.68
N LYS A 29 -39.86 11.82 27.73
CA LYS A 29 -41.12 11.93 26.98
C LYS A 29 -40.87 12.35 25.53
N ASP A 30 -41.81 12.05 24.64
CA ASP A 30 -41.77 12.43 23.22
C ASP A 30 -41.53 13.94 23.03
N GLU A 31 -42.17 14.79 23.83
CA GLU A 31 -41.95 16.24 23.76
C GLU A 31 -40.54 16.64 24.21
N GLY A 32 -39.96 15.91 25.15
CA GLY A 32 -38.58 16.09 25.61
C GLY A 32 -37.57 15.72 24.52
N ILE A 33 -37.78 14.60 23.84
CA ILE A 33 -36.95 14.16 22.70
C ILE A 33 -37.04 15.18 21.56
N ALA A 34 -38.25 15.57 21.17
CA ALA A 34 -38.46 16.55 20.11
C ALA A 34 -37.77 17.87 20.45
N PHE A 35 -37.85 18.34 21.70
CA PHE A 35 -37.13 19.53 22.14
C PHE A 35 -35.61 19.36 22.04
N ILE A 36 -35.07 18.24 22.52
CA ILE A 36 -33.63 17.94 22.47
C ILE A 36 -33.13 17.95 21.03
N LEU A 37 -33.79 17.19 20.14
CA LEU A 37 -33.36 17.02 18.75
C LEU A 37 -33.48 18.32 17.95
N ASN A 38 -34.62 19.03 18.04
CA ASN A 38 -34.80 20.30 17.35
C ASN A 38 -33.77 21.35 17.81
N THR A 39 -33.42 21.33 19.10
CA THR A 39 -32.40 22.25 19.63
C THR A 39 -31.02 21.87 19.10
N LEU A 40 -30.65 20.58 19.11
CA LEU A 40 -29.37 20.12 18.55
C LEU A 40 -29.25 20.46 17.06
N GLU A 41 -30.30 20.22 16.27
CA GLU A 41 -30.33 20.52 14.84
C GLU A 41 -30.23 22.03 14.56
N HIS A 42 -30.94 22.85 15.31
CA HIS A 42 -30.88 24.31 15.18
C HIS A 42 -29.46 24.85 15.45
N TYR A 43 -28.76 24.25 16.41
CA TYR A 43 -27.42 24.69 16.82
C TYR A 43 -26.28 23.89 16.17
N GLN A 44 -26.53 22.94 15.26
CA GLN A 44 -25.53 21.99 14.74
C GLN A 44 -24.25 22.63 14.18
N ASN A 45 -24.33 23.85 13.64
CA ASN A 45 -23.18 24.59 13.08
C ASN A 45 -22.59 25.63 14.05
N GLN A 46 -22.99 25.61 15.32
CA GLN A 46 -22.62 26.61 16.32
C GLN A 46 -21.81 25.98 17.46
N THR A 47 -20.93 26.77 18.07
CA THR A 47 -20.07 26.32 19.19
C THR A 47 -20.86 25.83 20.41
N VAL A 48 -22.11 26.27 20.58
CA VAL A 48 -22.98 25.84 21.68
C VAL A 48 -23.41 24.38 21.55
N PHE A 49 -23.39 23.80 20.34
CA PHE A 49 -23.74 22.40 20.09
C PHE A 49 -22.97 21.44 20.99
N HIS A 50 -21.65 21.59 21.07
CA HIS A 50 -20.81 20.70 21.87
C HIS A 50 -21.12 20.81 23.38
N ALA A 51 -21.48 22.00 23.86
CA ALA A 51 -21.88 22.19 25.25
C ALA A 51 -23.23 21.49 25.52
N LEU A 52 -24.19 21.60 24.60
CA LEU A 52 -25.49 20.92 24.71
C LEU A 52 -25.33 19.41 24.66
N TRP A 53 -24.52 18.91 23.72
CA TRP A 53 -24.25 17.47 23.60
C TRP A 53 -23.59 16.91 24.86
N LYS A 54 -22.61 17.62 25.43
CA LYS A 54 -21.94 17.21 26.66
C LYS A 54 -22.92 17.11 27.85
N LEU A 55 -23.90 18.00 27.94
CA LEU A 55 -24.95 17.88 28.96
C LEU A 55 -25.76 16.59 28.81
N ILE A 56 -26.01 16.14 27.58
CA ILE A 56 -26.69 14.86 27.34
C ILE A 56 -25.81 13.69 27.80
N GLU A 57 -24.52 13.72 27.47
CA GLU A 57 -23.55 12.68 27.86
C GLU A 57 -23.46 12.49 29.38
N ASP A 58 -23.60 13.57 30.16
CA ASP A 58 -23.63 13.52 31.62
C ASP A 58 -24.92 12.84 32.18
N HIS A 59 -25.90 12.52 31.32
CA HIS A 59 -27.15 11.81 31.66
C HIS A 59 -27.29 10.50 30.87
N GLU A 60 -26.65 9.43 31.35
CA GLU A 60 -26.52 8.12 30.68
C GLU A 60 -27.82 7.57 30.07
N SER A 61 -28.94 7.59 30.81
CA SER A 61 -30.24 7.08 30.34
C SER A 61 -30.80 7.90 29.17
N ILE A 62 -30.63 9.22 29.20
CA ILE A 62 -31.08 10.13 28.14
C ILE A 62 -30.12 10.00 26.95
N TYR A 63 -28.82 9.93 27.20
CA TYR A 63 -27.79 9.78 26.18
C TYR A 63 -28.03 8.57 25.28
N ASN A 64 -28.19 7.38 25.87
CA ASN A 64 -28.41 6.17 25.09
C ASN A 64 -29.70 6.25 24.27
N TYR A 65 -30.78 6.74 24.88
CA TYR A 65 -32.07 6.87 24.19
C TYR A 65 -32.02 7.86 23.02
N VAL A 66 -31.40 9.03 23.21
CA VAL A 66 -31.25 10.04 22.15
C VAL A 66 -30.38 9.51 21.01
N LEU A 67 -29.28 8.83 21.34
CA LEU A 67 -28.38 8.28 20.34
C LEU A 67 -29.04 7.13 19.55
N GLU A 68 -29.83 6.29 20.21
CA GLU A 68 -30.59 5.20 19.57
C GLU A 68 -31.64 5.77 18.61
N PHE A 69 -32.36 6.80 19.04
CA PHE A 69 -33.34 7.48 18.21
C PHE A 69 -32.69 8.11 16.97
N ILE A 70 -31.54 8.78 17.13
CA ILE A 70 -30.79 9.39 16.03
C ILE A 70 -30.30 8.31 15.04
N ASP A 71 -29.80 7.16 15.53
CA ASP A 71 -29.31 6.06 14.67
C ASP A 71 -30.43 5.42 13.85
N GLN A 72 -31.63 5.29 14.42
CA GLN A 72 -32.78 4.66 13.75
C GLN A 72 -33.46 5.56 12.72
N GLN A 73 -33.26 6.88 12.78
CA GLN A 73 -33.99 7.86 11.99
C GLN A 73 -33.08 8.55 10.98
N GLN A 74 -33.34 8.31 9.69
CA GLN A 74 -32.49 8.79 8.59
C GLN A 74 -32.33 10.32 8.56
N ASP A 75 -33.37 11.05 8.98
CA ASP A 75 -33.40 12.52 9.05
C ASP A 75 -32.32 13.11 9.96
N TYR A 76 -31.85 12.35 10.96
CA TYR A 76 -30.82 12.80 11.91
C TYR A 76 -29.42 12.27 11.61
N SER A 77 -29.22 11.66 10.43
CA SER A 77 -27.91 11.13 10.01
C SER A 77 -26.79 12.17 10.05
N ASN A 78 -27.08 13.43 9.72
CA ASN A 78 -26.12 14.55 9.80
C ASN A 78 -25.71 14.87 11.25
N LEU A 79 -26.64 14.80 12.20
CA LEU A 79 -26.32 15.00 13.62
C LEU A 79 -25.41 13.89 14.12
N LEU A 80 -25.74 12.62 13.81
CA LEU A 80 -24.92 11.48 14.19
C LEU A 80 -23.49 11.61 13.66
N LYS A 81 -23.39 11.99 12.38
CA LYS A 81 -22.11 12.24 11.72
C LYS A 81 -21.28 13.27 12.50
N LEU A 82 -21.86 14.43 12.80
CA LEU A 82 -21.17 15.52 13.50
C LEU A 82 -20.73 15.13 14.91
N ILE A 83 -21.55 14.36 15.63
CA ILE A 83 -21.22 13.81 16.95
C ILE A 83 -20.02 12.85 16.87
N LEU A 84 -20.07 11.92 15.92
CA LEU A 84 -19.02 10.92 15.74
C LEU A 84 -17.71 11.56 15.27
N GLU A 85 -17.76 12.50 14.32
CA GLU A 85 -16.58 13.27 13.87
C GLU A 85 -15.89 13.98 15.03
N ASN A 86 -16.67 14.59 15.93
CA ASN A 86 -16.12 15.25 17.11
C ASN A 86 -15.48 14.26 18.09
N LYS A 87 -16.10 13.09 18.34
CA LYS A 87 -15.53 12.07 19.23
C LYS A 87 -14.25 11.43 18.67
N PHE A 88 -14.16 11.27 17.35
CA PHE A 88 -12.99 10.73 16.66
C PHE A 88 -11.99 11.81 16.21
N ASN A 89 -12.11 13.04 16.72
CA ASN A 89 -11.10 14.09 16.52
C ASN A 89 -9.87 13.83 17.41
N LEU A 90 -9.24 12.67 17.19
CA LEU A 90 -8.15 12.10 17.94
C LEU A 90 -7.06 11.64 16.98
N THR A 91 -5.81 11.65 17.43
CA THR A 91 -4.66 11.27 16.60
C THR A 91 -3.91 10.06 17.12
N GLN A 92 -4.06 9.71 18.40
CA GLN A 92 -3.41 8.55 19.00
C GLN A 92 -4.32 7.33 18.86
N VAL A 93 -3.73 6.19 18.51
CA VAL A 93 -4.50 4.96 18.28
C VAL A 93 -5.17 4.49 19.58
N GLU A 94 -4.51 4.62 20.73
CA GLU A 94 -5.05 4.19 22.01
C GLU A 94 -6.31 4.98 22.39
N ASP A 95 -6.32 6.29 22.12
CA ASP A 95 -7.48 7.15 22.39
C ASP A 95 -8.65 6.79 21.46
N ILE A 96 -8.37 6.52 20.17
CA ILE A 96 -9.38 6.11 19.20
C ILE A 96 -10.00 4.76 19.59
N LEU A 97 -9.17 3.79 19.98
CA LEU A 97 -9.63 2.48 20.45
C LEU A 97 -10.46 2.60 21.73
N SER A 98 -10.09 3.50 22.65
CA SER A 98 -10.90 3.80 23.84
C SER A 98 -12.27 4.34 23.45
N VAL A 99 -12.34 5.32 22.54
CA VAL A 99 -13.61 5.89 22.06
C VAL A 99 -14.49 4.84 21.39
N ILE A 100 -13.91 3.96 20.56
CA ILE A 100 -14.64 2.83 19.96
C ILE A 100 -15.23 1.94 21.06
N ASN A 101 -14.44 1.63 22.10
CA ASN A 101 -14.89 0.81 23.20
C ASN A 101 -16.05 1.46 23.97
N ASP A 102 -15.88 2.71 24.38
CA ASP A 102 -16.87 3.45 25.18
C ASP A 102 -18.20 3.63 24.42
N LEU A 103 -18.13 3.88 23.11
CA LEU A 103 -19.29 3.98 22.24
C LEU A 103 -20.03 2.65 22.11
N LEU A 104 -19.31 1.53 21.97
CA LEU A 104 -19.94 0.21 21.82
C LEU A 104 -20.42 -0.37 23.15
N GLU A 105 -19.85 0.08 24.27
CA GLU A 105 -20.35 -0.22 25.61
C GLU A 105 -21.70 0.47 25.85
N THR A 106 -21.80 1.75 25.49
CA THR A 106 -23.01 2.55 25.72
C THR A 106 -24.08 2.33 24.65
N ALA A 107 -23.68 2.15 23.39
CA ALA A 107 -24.55 2.07 22.23
C ALA A 107 -24.15 0.91 21.29
N PRO A 108 -24.47 -0.35 21.65
CA PRO A 108 -24.09 -1.55 20.90
C PRO A 108 -24.59 -1.59 19.44
N TYR A 109 -25.69 -0.90 19.13
CA TYR A 109 -26.27 -0.82 17.79
C TYR A 109 -25.37 -0.08 16.79
N LEU A 110 -24.50 0.83 17.25
CA LEU A 110 -23.54 1.53 16.40
C LEU A 110 -22.61 0.59 15.64
N ARG A 111 -22.42 -0.65 16.11
CA ARG A 111 -21.68 -1.68 15.36
C ARG A 111 -22.24 -1.91 13.96
N LYS A 112 -23.55 -1.70 13.75
CA LYS A 112 -24.21 -1.84 12.45
C LYS A 112 -24.28 -0.50 11.70
N ASN A 113 -24.03 0.61 12.39
CA ASN A 113 -24.02 1.92 11.78
C ASN A 113 -22.83 2.03 10.82
N ARG A 114 -23.17 2.30 9.56
CA ARG A 114 -22.22 2.37 8.45
C ARG A 114 -21.15 3.42 8.72
N TYR A 115 -21.56 4.64 9.09
CA TYR A 115 -20.65 5.78 9.23
C TYR A 115 -19.66 5.56 10.37
N PHE A 116 -20.12 5.01 11.49
CA PHE A 116 -19.26 4.58 12.60
C PHE A 116 -18.20 3.56 12.15
N GLN A 117 -18.57 2.54 11.37
CA GLN A 117 -17.62 1.54 10.86
C GLN A 117 -16.52 2.19 10.02
N ILE A 118 -16.89 3.06 9.07
CA ILE A 118 -15.91 3.81 8.26
C ILE A 118 -14.98 4.61 9.14
N LEU A 119 -15.53 5.37 10.07
CA LEU A 119 -14.77 6.29 10.89
C LEU A 119 -13.79 5.52 11.78
N ALA A 120 -14.23 4.41 12.38
CA ALA A 120 -13.38 3.52 13.15
C ALA A 120 -12.23 2.95 12.33
N ILE A 121 -12.50 2.48 11.10
CA ILE A 121 -11.49 1.93 10.19
C ILE A 121 -10.49 3.02 9.77
N GLN A 122 -10.99 4.13 9.22
CA GLN A 122 -10.17 5.23 8.70
C GLN A 122 -9.31 5.85 9.79
N LYS A 123 -9.90 6.22 10.92
CA LYS A 123 -9.16 6.89 12.01
C LYS A 123 -8.10 5.99 12.62
N THR A 124 -8.39 4.70 12.73
CA THR A 124 -7.39 3.73 13.20
C THR A 124 -6.25 3.58 12.20
N ALA A 125 -6.55 3.49 10.91
CA ALA A 125 -5.53 3.42 9.86
C ALA A 125 -4.66 4.69 9.82
N ASP A 126 -5.29 5.87 9.85
CA ASP A 126 -4.60 7.17 9.89
C ASP A 126 -3.70 7.27 11.13
N ALA A 127 -4.18 6.87 12.29
CA ALA A 127 -3.39 6.91 13.53
C ALA A 127 -2.21 5.94 13.52
N VAL A 128 -2.35 4.78 12.87
CA VAL A 128 -1.24 3.84 12.66
C VAL A 128 -0.22 4.40 11.69
N GLY A 129 -0.66 4.89 10.52
CA GLY A 129 0.21 5.44 9.48
C GLY A 129 0.99 6.67 9.94
N ASN A 130 0.37 7.54 10.75
CA ASN A 130 1.00 8.77 11.26
C ASN A 130 1.72 8.59 12.61
N SER A 131 1.80 7.37 13.14
CA SER A 131 2.44 7.11 14.43
C SER A 131 3.97 7.22 14.34
N ILE A 132 4.59 7.73 15.40
CA ILE A 132 6.06 7.69 15.56
C ILE A 132 6.57 6.24 15.64
N ASP A 133 5.74 5.33 16.17
CA ASP A 133 5.99 3.89 16.21
C ASP A 133 4.77 3.16 15.63
N PRO A 134 4.72 3.00 14.30
CA PRO A 134 3.60 2.33 13.62
C PRO A 134 3.41 0.88 14.09
N TYR A 135 4.48 0.21 14.49
CA TYR A 135 4.43 -1.17 14.97
C TYR A 135 3.71 -1.29 16.30
N LYS A 136 4.06 -0.42 17.26
CA LYS A 136 3.35 -0.36 18.54
C LYS A 136 1.88 -0.04 18.31
N ALA A 137 1.59 0.91 17.42
CA ALA A 137 0.22 1.33 17.14
C ALA A 137 -0.61 0.19 16.54
N ALA A 138 -0.12 -0.47 15.49
CA ALA A 138 -0.83 -1.59 14.87
C ALA A 138 -0.93 -2.82 15.79
N SER A 139 0.05 -3.04 16.68
CA SER A 139 -0.06 -4.07 17.73
C SER A 139 -1.20 -3.78 18.71
N ALA A 140 -1.46 -2.50 19.03
CA ALA A 140 -2.58 -2.12 19.88
C ALA A 140 -3.92 -2.45 19.22
N VAL A 141 -4.05 -2.19 17.91
CA VAL A 141 -5.24 -2.56 17.12
C VAL A 141 -5.44 -4.07 17.10
N GLN A 142 -4.35 -4.84 16.90
CA GLN A 142 -4.40 -6.30 16.89
C GLN A 142 -4.82 -6.87 18.26
N ALA A 143 -4.35 -6.27 19.35
CA ALA A 143 -4.69 -6.69 20.71
C ALA A 143 -6.08 -6.22 21.15
N PHE A 144 -6.67 -5.22 20.48
CA PHE A 144 -7.93 -4.60 20.87
C PHE A 144 -9.08 -5.60 20.94
N LYS A 145 -9.89 -5.46 22.00
CA LYS A 145 -11.13 -6.20 22.20
C LYS A 145 -12.13 -5.25 22.84
N VAL A 146 -13.36 -5.27 22.34
CA VAL A 146 -14.47 -4.54 22.95
C VAL A 146 -14.83 -5.18 24.29
N THR A 147 -15.11 -4.36 25.30
CA THR A 147 -15.49 -4.81 26.66
C THR A 147 -16.85 -5.50 26.68
N ASN A 148 -17.80 -5.00 25.89
CA ASN A 148 -19.13 -5.58 25.75
C ASN A 148 -19.09 -6.90 24.93
N LEU A 149 -19.23 -8.03 25.63
CA LEU A 149 -19.16 -9.37 25.04
C LEU A 149 -20.32 -9.72 24.10
N GLU A 150 -21.42 -8.97 24.12
CA GLU A 150 -22.56 -9.17 23.22
C GLU A 150 -22.35 -8.52 21.84
N VAL A 151 -21.34 -7.65 21.74
CA VAL A 151 -20.97 -6.96 20.50
C VAL A 151 -19.94 -7.80 19.73
N ASP A 152 -20.40 -8.46 18.67
CA ASP A 152 -19.48 -9.01 17.67
C ASP A 152 -18.85 -7.87 16.84
N PHE A 153 -17.60 -7.56 17.17
CA PHE A 153 -16.77 -6.55 16.52
C PHE A 153 -15.66 -7.16 15.63
N SER A 154 -15.66 -8.49 15.47
CA SER A 154 -14.59 -9.22 14.77
C SER A 154 -14.38 -8.72 13.34
N LYS A 155 -15.45 -8.66 12.54
CA LYS A 155 -15.39 -8.22 11.15
C LYS A 155 -14.87 -6.78 10.99
N ILE A 156 -15.30 -5.86 11.84
CA ILE A 156 -14.85 -4.45 11.77
C ILE A 156 -13.37 -4.38 12.16
N LYS A 157 -12.97 -5.11 13.20
CA LYS A 157 -11.57 -5.21 13.61
C LYS A 157 -10.69 -5.80 12.51
N ASP A 158 -11.14 -6.84 11.81
CA ASP A 158 -10.39 -7.42 10.69
C ASP A 158 -10.16 -6.37 9.60
N MET A 159 -11.19 -5.58 9.26
CA MET A 159 -11.04 -4.46 8.33
C MET A 159 -10.11 -3.36 8.88
N MET A 160 -10.22 -3.00 10.16
CA MET A 160 -9.30 -2.05 10.79
C MET A 160 -7.84 -2.53 10.66
N MET A 161 -7.59 -3.82 10.82
CA MET A 161 -6.26 -4.40 10.64
C MET A 161 -5.77 -4.34 9.19
N VAL A 162 -6.64 -4.67 8.22
CA VAL A 162 -6.32 -4.57 6.79
C VAL A 162 -5.94 -3.13 6.42
N TYR A 163 -6.74 -2.14 6.79
CA TYR A 163 -6.45 -0.74 6.48
C TYR A 163 -5.26 -0.17 7.26
N ALA A 164 -5.03 -0.61 8.51
CA ALA A 164 -3.82 -0.29 9.25
C ALA A 164 -2.57 -0.85 8.56
N GLU A 165 -2.64 -2.07 8.01
CA GLU A 165 -1.56 -2.67 7.23
C GLU A 165 -1.31 -1.88 5.93
N ILE A 166 -2.36 -1.44 5.24
CA ILE A 166 -2.24 -0.58 4.05
C ILE A 166 -1.54 0.74 4.39
N ALA A 167 -2.01 1.46 5.41
CA ALA A 167 -1.44 2.73 5.84
C ALA A 167 0.03 2.57 6.26
N PHE A 168 0.36 1.48 6.94
CA PHE A 168 1.74 1.15 7.30
C PHE A 168 2.63 0.94 6.05
N VAL A 169 2.16 0.18 5.06
CA VAL A 169 2.93 -0.08 3.83
C VAL A 169 3.12 1.20 3.01
N ASP A 170 2.12 2.09 2.99
CA ASP A 170 2.21 3.34 2.24
C ASP A 170 3.29 4.28 2.79
N ASP A 171 3.33 4.47 4.11
CA ASP A 171 4.33 5.34 4.76
C ASP A 171 5.73 4.71 4.80
N LEU A 172 5.83 3.38 4.72
CA LEU A 172 7.12 2.69 4.85
C LEU A 172 8.13 3.07 3.75
N GLU A 173 9.30 3.55 4.19
CA GLU A 173 10.46 3.78 3.33
C GLU A 173 11.33 2.52 3.22
N LEU A 174 11.07 1.70 2.19
CA LEU A 174 11.79 0.43 1.97
C LEU A 174 13.32 0.56 1.95
N GLN A 175 13.87 1.68 1.47
CA GLN A 175 15.31 1.88 1.35
C GLN A 175 16.03 2.00 2.70
N ASN A 176 15.30 2.41 3.75
CA ASN A 176 15.79 2.61 5.11
C ASN A 176 15.45 1.44 6.04
N MET A 177 14.88 0.36 5.50
CA MET A 177 14.43 -0.80 6.26
C MET A 177 15.58 -1.50 6.99
N THR A 178 15.29 -2.03 8.18
CA THR A 178 16.21 -2.82 9.01
C THR A 178 15.72 -4.26 9.18
N LEU A 179 16.56 -5.14 9.76
CA LEU A 179 16.13 -6.50 10.11
C LEU A 179 14.98 -6.51 11.12
N LYS A 180 14.95 -5.55 12.05
CA LYS A 180 13.89 -5.42 13.04
C LYS A 180 12.55 -5.08 12.39
N ASP A 181 12.58 -4.27 11.34
CA ASP A 181 11.38 -3.89 10.58
C ASP A 181 10.76 -5.08 9.85
N ILE A 182 11.59 -6.00 9.33
CA ILE A 182 11.11 -7.24 8.69
C ILE A 182 10.42 -8.16 9.71
N ASP A 183 11.01 -8.31 10.90
CA ASP A 183 10.41 -9.10 11.99
C ASP A 183 9.12 -8.45 12.51
N ALA A 184 9.07 -7.12 12.53
CA ALA A 184 7.91 -6.39 12.99
C ALA A 184 6.75 -6.43 11.97
N PHE A 185 7.05 -6.34 10.67
CA PHE A 185 6.06 -6.58 9.61
C PHE A 185 5.42 -7.97 9.72
N ALA A 186 6.18 -8.99 10.14
CA ALA A 186 5.64 -10.33 10.40
C ALA A 186 4.51 -10.37 11.42
N LEU A 187 4.59 -9.52 12.45
CA LEU A 187 3.62 -9.44 13.54
C LEU A 187 2.35 -8.70 13.11
N LEU A 188 2.51 -7.73 12.20
CA LEU A 188 1.41 -6.92 11.67
C LEU A 188 0.65 -7.61 10.55
N SER A 189 1.37 -8.29 9.65
CA SER A 189 0.79 -8.96 8.48
C SER A 189 -0.22 -10.01 8.94
N THR A 190 -1.50 -9.66 8.81
CA THR A 190 -2.61 -10.54 9.20
C THR A 190 -2.80 -11.70 8.23
N GLY A 191 -2.19 -11.62 7.04
CA GLY A 191 -2.47 -12.51 5.92
C GLY A 191 -3.86 -12.30 5.31
N MET A 192 -4.64 -11.36 5.83
CA MET A 192 -5.94 -10.97 5.30
C MET A 192 -5.81 -10.00 4.13
N LEU A 193 -4.76 -9.16 4.14
CA LEU A 193 -4.50 -8.22 3.04
C LEU A 193 -4.17 -8.97 1.75
N THR A 194 -5.05 -8.85 0.76
CA THR A 194 -4.85 -9.37 -0.59
C THR A 194 -4.43 -8.28 -1.55
N GLU A 195 -3.75 -8.66 -2.64
CA GLU A 195 -3.34 -7.69 -3.67
C GLU A 195 -4.53 -7.04 -4.38
N ILE A 196 -5.72 -7.64 -4.29
CA ILE A 196 -6.99 -7.12 -4.84
C ILE A 196 -7.48 -5.89 -4.06
N GLU A 197 -7.19 -5.83 -2.76
CA GLU A 197 -7.57 -4.70 -1.89
C GLU A 197 -6.64 -3.49 -2.09
N LEU A 198 -5.48 -3.71 -2.71
CA LEU A 198 -4.50 -2.67 -3.00
C LEU A 198 -4.73 -2.13 -4.41
N LYS A 199 -5.09 -0.84 -4.53
CA LYS A 199 -5.29 -0.21 -5.84
C LYS A 199 -4.07 0.54 -6.38
N ASP A 200 -3.15 0.96 -5.49
CA ASP A 200 -1.97 1.73 -5.91
C ASP A 200 -0.85 0.76 -6.30
N LYS A 201 -0.42 0.82 -7.57
CA LYS A 201 0.70 0.02 -8.09
C LYS A 201 1.97 0.16 -7.25
N LYS A 202 2.22 1.33 -6.66
CA LYS A 202 3.36 1.59 -5.78
C LYS A 202 3.19 0.82 -4.47
N ILE A 203 2.03 0.89 -3.83
CA ILE A 203 1.75 0.17 -2.58
C ILE A 203 1.75 -1.35 -2.83
N ILE A 204 1.16 -1.81 -3.93
CA ILE A 204 1.22 -3.23 -4.37
C ILE A 204 2.68 -3.69 -4.48
N SER A 205 3.51 -2.91 -5.18
CA SER A 205 4.94 -3.21 -5.32
C SER A 205 5.63 -3.32 -3.96
N LYS A 206 5.43 -2.33 -3.08
CA LYS A 206 6.01 -2.33 -1.74
C LYS A 206 5.57 -3.56 -0.93
N TYR A 207 4.27 -3.86 -0.94
CA TYR A 207 3.70 -5.00 -0.24
C TYR A 207 4.27 -6.33 -0.74
N GLN A 208 4.37 -6.52 -2.06
CA GLN A 208 4.96 -7.72 -2.65
C GLN A 208 6.43 -7.89 -2.23
N ILE A 209 7.22 -6.81 -2.23
CA ILE A 209 8.60 -6.82 -1.77
C ILE A 209 8.68 -7.21 -0.28
N LEU A 210 7.81 -6.63 0.57
CA LEU A 210 7.76 -6.93 2.00
C LEU A 210 7.42 -8.39 2.29
N LYS A 211 6.45 -8.97 1.58
CA LYS A 211 6.10 -10.39 1.69
C LYS A 211 7.28 -11.29 1.37
N VAL A 212 8.00 -10.98 0.28
CA VAL A 212 9.18 -11.75 -0.12
C VAL A 212 10.32 -11.57 0.88
N LEU A 213 10.56 -10.36 1.37
CA LEU A 213 11.54 -10.11 2.45
C LEU A 213 11.20 -10.93 3.69
N HIS A 214 9.98 -10.83 4.17
CA HIS A 214 9.51 -11.61 5.31
C HIS A 214 9.75 -13.11 5.10
N GLU A 215 9.31 -13.66 3.96
CA GLU A 215 9.49 -15.08 3.65
C GLU A 215 10.97 -15.50 3.59
N LEU A 216 11.84 -14.66 3.00
CA LEU A 216 13.27 -14.91 2.94
C LEU A 216 13.91 -14.98 4.35
N PHE A 217 13.47 -14.14 5.28
CA PHE A 217 14.06 -14.06 6.62
C PHE A 217 13.43 -15.02 7.65
N THR A 218 12.20 -15.48 7.45
CA THR A 218 11.49 -16.33 8.42
C THR A 218 11.39 -17.80 8.03
N LYS A 219 11.45 -18.15 6.74
CA LYS A 219 11.38 -19.53 6.29
C LYS A 219 12.77 -20.09 5.95
N PRO A 220 13.05 -21.37 6.25
CA PRO A 220 14.26 -22.02 5.77
C PRO A 220 14.22 -22.10 4.24
N VAL A 221 15.04 -21.27 3.59
CA VAL A 221 14.98 -21.08 2.13
C VAL A 221 15.43 -22.35 1.40
N VAL A 222 14.51 -22.98 0.67
CA VAL A 222 14.80 -24.17 -0.17
C VAL A 222 15.41 -23.75 -1.51
N SER A 223 15.04 -22.59 -2.06
CA SER A 223 15.71 -21.95 -3.21
C SER A 223 15.32 -20.47 -3.30
N VAL A 224 16.31 -19.58 -3.14
CA VAL A 224 16.13 -18.12 -3.23
C VAL A 224 15.50 -17.71 -4.57
N GLY A 225 15.97 -18.29 -5.68
CA GLY A 225 15.49 -17.94 -7.02
C GLY A 225 13.99 -18.19 -7.22
N VAL A 226 13.43 -19.23 -6.60
CA VAL A 226 11.98 -19.54 -6.70
C VAL A 226 11.12 -18.48 -5.99
N ILE A 227 11.60 -17.96 -4.85
CA ILE A 227 10.87 -16.93 -4.10
C ILE A 227 10.93 -15.60 -4.88
N LEU A 228 12.12 -15.25 -5.39
CA LEU A 228 12.31 -14.04 -6.18
C LEU A 228 11.52 -14.06 -7.49
N GLN A 229 11.29 -15.24 -8.09
CA GLN A 229 10.55 -15.38 -9.34
C GLN A 229 9.11 -14.86 -9.28
N ARG A 230 8.52 -14.74 -8.09
CA ARG A 230 7.17 -14.19 -7.88
C ARG A 230 7.09 -12.69 -8.10
N LEU A 231 8.22 -11.98 -8.04
CA LEU A 231 8.28 -10.53 -8.23
C LEU A 231 8.48 -10.18 -9.71
N SER A 232 7.96 -9.01 -10.10
CA SER A 232 8.29 -8.37 -11.37
C SER A 232 9.79 -8.02 -11.45
N PRO A 233 10.39 -7.87 -12.65
CA PRO A 233 11.79 -7.47 -12.77
C PRO A 233 12.13 -6.17 -12.02
N ALA A 234 11.25 -5.17 -12.08
CA ALA A 234 11.44 -3.91 -11.36
C ALA A 234 11.46 -4.11 -9.83
N ASN A 235 10.56 -4.93 -9.30
CA ASN A 235 10.47 -5.18 -7.86
C ASN A 235 11.65 -6.04 -7.37
N ARG A 236 12.16 -6.95 -8.22
CA ARG A 236 13.41 -7.69 -7.92
C ARG A 236 14.60 -6.74 -7.83
N ASP A 237 14.70 -5.78 -8.74
CA ASP A 237 15.79 -4.80 -8.74
C ASP A 237 15.79 -3.94 -7.49
N GLU A 238 14.61 -3.47 -7.09
CA GLU A 238 14.42 -2.73 -5.86
C GLU A 238 14.76 -3.58 -4.63
N LEU A 239 14.23 -4.80 -4.54
CA LEU A 239 14.54 -5.77 -3.48
C LEU A 239 16.05 -6.04 -3.35
N ARG A 240 16.78 -6.19 -4.47
CA ARG A 240 18.23 -6.37 -4.45
C ARG A 240 18.94 -5.16 -3.83
N GLY A 241 18.44 -3.95 -4.06
CA GLY A 241 18.93 -2.74 -3.41
C GLY A 241 18.71 -2.76 -1.89
N ILE A 242 17.48 -3.09 -1.49
CA ILE A 242 17.06 -3.17 -0.07
C ILE A 242 17.91 -4.21 0.68
N LEU A 243 18.05 -5.42 0.11
CA LEU A 243 18.87 -6.48 0.72
C LEU A 243 20.33 -6.07 0.90
N LYS A 244 20.94 -5.36 -0.07
CA LYS A 244 22.30 -4.83 0.07
C LYS A 244 22.42 -3.82 1.20
N ASN A 245 21.39 -3.00 1.43
CA ASN A 245 21.41 -2.03 2.51
C ASN A 245 21.29 -2.72 3.88
N ILE A 246 20.30 -3.60 4.03
CA ILE A 246 20.03 -4.36 5.27
C ILE A 246 21.25 -5.22 5.68
N LEU A 247 21.87 -5.88 4.71
CA LEU A 247 22.94 -6.84 4.96
C LEU A 247 24.33 -6.19 5.07
N ARG A 248 24.45 -4.87 4.88
CA ARG A 248 25.75 -4.17 4.89
C ARG A 248 26.50 -4.33 6.21
N GLY A 249 25.76 -4.33 7.33
CA GLY A 249 26.30 -4.57 8.68
C GLY A 249 26.29 -6.03 9.12
N ASN A 250 25.64 -6.92 8.36
CA ASN A 250 25.24 -8.26 8.81
C ASN A 250 25.84 -9.38 7.96
N VAL A 251 27.11 -9.24 7.56
CA VAL A 251 27.81 -10.30 6.80
C VAL A 251 28.22 -11.43 7.75
N SER A 252 27.44 -12.51 7.79
CA SER A 252 27.71 -13.72 8.57
C SER A 252 27.10 -14.96 7.93
N GLU A 253 27.51 -16.15 8.37
CA GLU A 253 27.04 -17.42 7.81
C GLU A 253 25.52 -17.57 7.84
N LYS A 254 24.86 -17.01 8.87
CA LYS A 254 23.40 -16.95 8.98
C LYS A 254 22.73 -16.29 7.76
N TYR A 255 23.39 -15.31 7.15
CA TYR A 255 22.82 -14.47 6.09
C TYR A 255 23.44 -14.69 4.71
N PHE A 256 24.31 -15.70 4.52
CA PHE A 256 24.97 -15.89 3.23
C PHE A 256 23.99 -16.19 2.08
N GLN A 257 22.90 -16.92 2.33
CA GLN A 257 21.84 -17.13 1.34
C GLN A 257 21.12 -15.82 1.00
N HIS A 258 20.83 -14.97 1.98
CA HIS A 258 20.23 -13.64 1.77
C HIS A 258 21.15 -12.71 1.00
N ILE A 259 22.47 -12.82 1.24
CA ILE A 259 23.47 -12.08 0.47
C ILE A 259 23.44 -12.56 -0.99
N LEU A 260 23.36 -13.86 -1.27
CA LEU A 260 23.20 -14.35 -2.63
C LEU A 260 21.93 -13.80 -3.31
N ALA A 261 20.81 -13.76 -2.58
CA ALA A 261 19.56 -13.17 -3.07
C ALA A 261 19.73 -11.71 -3.53
N ALA A 262 20.55 -10.94 -2.82
CA ALA A 262 20.84 -9.54 -3.17
C ALA A 262 21.61 -9.39 -4.50
N PHE A 263 22.20 -10.47 -5.01
CA PHE A 263 22.97 -10.51 -6.26
C PHE A 263 22.43 -11.53 -7.27
N ASP A 264 21.20 -12.01 -7.09
CA ASP A 264 20.49 -12.86 -8.05
C ASP A 264 20.45 -12.23 -9.45
N ASN A 265 20.53 -13.07 -10.47
CA ASN A 265 20.30 -12.71 -11.86
C ASN A 265 19.08 -13.46 -12.42
N GLU A 266 18.47 -12.92 -13.47
CA GLU A 266 17.25 -13.48 -14.07
C GLU A 266 17.43 -14.88 -14.66
N GLU A 267 18.67 -15.33 -14.87
CA GLU A 267 19.05 -16.62 -15.44
C GLU A 267 19.28 -17.71 -14.38
N GLY A 268 19.02 -17.43 -13.09
CA GLY A 268 19.20 -18.39 -11.99
C GLY A 268 20.66 -18.58 -11.54
N SER A 269 21.54 -17.64 -11.88
CA SER A 269 22.90 -17.49 -11.37
C SER A 269 23.02 -16.15 -10.62
N TYR A 270 24.24 -15.68 -10.36
CA TYR A 270 24.48 -14.47 -9.56
C TYR A 270 25.45 -13.51 -10.23
N HIS A 271 25.30 -12.22 -9.93
CA HIS A 271 26.23 -11.15 -10.29
C HIS A 271 27.52 -11.22 -9.43
N TYR A 272 28.29 -12.30 -9.59
CA TYR A 272 29.45 -12.62 -8.76
C TYR A 272 30.53 -11.51 -8.67
N PRO A 273 30.88 -10.78 -9.74
CA PRO A 273 31.84 -9.68 -9.63
C PRO A 273 31.38 -8.60 -8.65
N GLN A 274 30.11 -8.21 -8.72
CA GLN A 274 29.49 -7.24 -7.82
C GLN A 274 29.38 -7.78 -6.40
N LEU A 275 29.04 -9.07 -6.24
CA LEU A 275 28.99 -9.75 -4.94
C LEU A 275 30.34 -9.72 -4.22
N PHE A 276 31.43 -10.11 -4.89
CA PHE A 276 32.77 -10.06 -4.28
C PHE A 276 33.23 -8.62 -4.02
N GLY A 277 32.86 -7.66 -4.89
CA GLY A 277 33.07 -6.24 -4.65
C GLY A 277 32.37 -5.76 -3.37
N TYR A 278 31.10 -6.11 -3.19
CA TYR A 278 30.31 -5.79 -2.01
C TYR A 278 30.89 -6.42 -0.74
N LEU A 279 31.18 -7.72 -0.75
CA LEU A 279 31.79 -8.42 0.37
C LEU A 279 33.15 -7.81 0.73
N SER A 280 33.97 -7.44 -0.24
CA SER A 280 35.28 -6.82 0.03
C SER A 280 35.19 -5.42 0.65
N LYS A 281 34.04 -4.76 0.49
CA LYS A 281 33.78 -3.43 1.04
C LYS A 281 33.23 -3.50 2.46
N HIS A 282 32.49 -4.55 2.78
CA HIS A 282 31.65 -4.64 3.99
C HIS A 282 31.96 -5.83 4.91
N ALA A 283 32.74 -6.81 4.45
CA ALA A 283 33.25 -7.92 5.25
C ALA A 283 34.73 -7.71 5.57
N ASP A 284 35.16 -8.18 6.75
CA ASP A 284 36.56 -8.36 7.07
C ASP A 284 37.12 -9.64 6.41
N ASP A 285 38.43 -9.87 6.57
CA ASP A 285 39.11 -11.01 5.98
C ASP A 285 38.51 -12.35 6.44
N GLU A 286 38.08 -12.44 7.71
CA GLU A 286 37.53 -13.65 8.32
C GLU A 286 36.15 -13.99 7.74
N ARG A 287 35.26 -12.99 7.64
CA ARG A 287 33.93 -13.15 7.06
C ARG A 287 33.98 -13.43 5.56
N MET A 288 34.88 -12.78 4.82
CA MET A 288 35.11 -13.08 3.40
C MET A 288 35.59 -14.53 3.21
N LEU A 289 36.54 -14.98 4.03
CA LEU A 289 37.04 -16.35 3.99
C LEU A 289 35.94 -17.36 4.34
N SER A 290 35.14 -17.05 5.35
CA SER A 290 33.99 -17.86 5.76
C SER A 290 32.97 -18.00 4.63
N PHE A 291 32.66 -16.90 3.93
CA PHE A 291 31.80 -16.93 2.75
C PHE A 291 32.36 -17.85 1.65
N ILE A 292 33.65 -17.73 1.32
CA ILE A 292 34.30 -18.56 0.29
C ILE A 292 34.31 -20.06 0.66
N LYS A 293 34.54 -20.38 1.94
CA LYS A 293 34.47 -21.77 2.44
C LYS A 293 33.04 -22.30 2.36
N TRP A 294 32.09 -21.50 2.81
CA TRP A 294 30.67 -21.86 2.80
C TRP A 294 30.16 -22.06 1.37
N SER A 295 30.51 -21.19 0.43
CA SER A 295 30.10 -21.33 -0.97
C SER A 295 30.74 -22.55 -1.64
N ALA A 296 32.00 -22.86 -1.34
CA ALA A 296 32.67 -24.06 -1.85
C ALA A 296 32.05 -25.37 -1.33
N LYS A 297 31.41 -25.33 -0.15
CA LYS A 297 30.72 -26.48 0.47
C LYS A 297 29.26 -26.62 0.02
N ASN A 298 28.54 -25.50 -0.06
CA ASN A 298 27.08 -25.50 -0.19
C ASN A 298 26.57 -25.15 -1.59
N LEU A 299 27.40 -24.55 -2.45
CA LEU A 299 27.04 -24.24 -3.83
C LEU A 299 27.76 -25.19 -4.79
N GLN A 300 27.20 -25.35 -5.98
CA GLN A 300 27.93 -25.90 -7.12
C GLN A 300 28.53 -24.74 -7.91
N PRO A 301 29.82 -24.40 -7.75
CA PRO A 301 30.36 -23.18 -8.31
C PRO A 301 30.49 -23.31 -9.83
N ASP A 302 29.80 -22.43 -10.56
CA ASP A 302 29.85 -22.37 -12.02
C ASP A 302 31.13 -21.68 -12.54
N HIS A 303 31.24 -21.54 -13.86
CA HIS A 303 32.39 -20.87 -14.47
C HIS A 303 32.44 -19.37 -14.11
N HIS A 304 31.30 -18.71 -13.94
CA HIS A 304 31.20 -17.29 -13.63
C HIS A 304 31.69 -17.00 -12.20
N TYR A 305 31.34 -17.86 -11.24
CA TYR A 305 31.84 -17.82 -9.87
C TYR A 305 33.36 -17.89 -9.85
N HIS A 306 33.94 -18.91 -10.50
CA HIS A 306 35.38 -19.12 -10.53
C HIS A 306 36.12 -17.94 -11.15
N ARG A 307 35.61 -17.41 -12.27
CA ARG A 307 36.18 -16.23 -12.94
C ARG A 307 36.17 -15.01 -12.04
N ALA A 308 35.06 -14.74 -11.36
CA ALA A 308 34.91 -13.60 -10.45
C ALA A 308 35.80 -13.73 -9.20
N LEU A 309 35.83 -14.91 -8.57
CA LEU A 309 36.67 -15.18 -7.41
C LEU A 309 38.16 -15.05 -7.77
N LYS A 310 38.59 -15.61 -8.91
CA LYS A 310 39.97 -15.47 -9.41
C LYS A 310 40.34 -14.01 -9.63
N ALA A 311 39.46 -13.23 -10.26
CA ALA A 311 39.66 -11.80 -10.45
C ALA A 311 39.81 -11.07 -9.11
N TYR A 312 38.87 -11.29 -8.18
CA TYR A 312 38.92 -10.73 -6.83
C TYR A 312 40.26 -11.05 -6.13
N LEU A 313 40.64 -12.32 -6.07
CA LEU A 313 41.85 -12.73 -5.37
C LEU A 313 43.12 -12.12 -5.97
N LYS A 314 43.14 -11.93 -7.30
CA LYS A 314 44.33 -11.47 -8.04
C LYS A 314 44.48 -9.95 -8.06
N THR A 315 43.41 -9.22 -8.35
CA THR A 315 43.48 -7.79 -8.69
C THR A 315 42.83 -6.86 -7.67
N HIS A 316 41.96 -7.35 -6.78
CA HIS A 316 41.23 -6.47 -5.88
C HIS A 316 42.14 -5.87 -4.79
N PRO A 317 42.08 -4.55 -4.50
CA PRO A 317 42.93 -3.91 -3.49
C PRO A 317 42.77 -4.52 -2.09
N ARG A 318 41.54 -4.90 -1.74
CA ARG A 318 41.14 -5.55 -0.47
C ARG A 318 41.01 -7.07 -0.60
N SER A 319 41.87 -7.69 -1.39
CA SER A 319 41.89 -9.14 -1.55
C SER A 319 42.47 -9.83 -0.31
N ILE A 320 41.75 -10.81 0.25
CA ILE A 320 42.26 -11.67 1.34
C ILE A 320 43.49 -12.49 0.93
N TRP A 321 43.78 -12.61 -0.37
CA TRP A 321 44.97 -13.31 -0.86
C TRP A 321 46.28 -12.67 -0.37
N LYS A 322 46.24 -11.38 -0.03
CA LYS A 322 47.38 -10.64 0.55
C LYS A 322 47.68 -11.06 1.99
N ASN A 323 46.70 -11.61 2.69
CA ASN A 323 46.83 -12.11 4.06
C ASN A 323 47.40 -13.55 4.03
N LYS A 324 48.54 -13.76 4.69
CA LYS A 324 49.22 -15.08 4.74
C LYS A 324 48.37 -16.16 5.43
N GLY A 325 47.60 -15.79 6.46
CA GLY A 325 46.72 -16.72 7.19
C GLY A 325 45.57 -17.18 6.29
N ALA A 326 44.80 -16.23 5.75
CA ALA A 326 43.71 -16.52 4.84
C ALA A 326 44.15 -17.33 3.60
N LYS A 327 45.33 -17.03 3.04
CA LYS A 327 45.90 -17.81 1.93
C LYS A 327 46.13 -19.28 2.27
N LYS A 328 46.64 -19.59 3.47
CA LYS A 328 46.83 -20.98 3.91
C LYS A 328 45.48 -21.69 4.04
N GLU A 329 44.48 -21.01 4.59
CA GLU A 329 43.15 -21.58 4.76
C GLU A 329 42.43 -21.82 3.43
N LEU A 330 42.57 -20.92 2.46
CA LEU A 330 42.05 -21.14 1.10
C LEU A 330 42.70 -22.37 0.45
N GLN A 331 43.98 -22.62 0.69
CA GLN A 331 44.69 -23.80 0.17
C GLN A 331 44.22 -25.12 0.80
N MET A 332 43.58 -25.07 1.97
CA MET A 332 43.04 -26.26 2.67
C MET A 332 41.67 -26.69 2.16
N ILE A 333 40.99 -25.89 1.34
CA ILE A 333 39.71 -26.26 0.72
C ILE A 333 39.96 -27.36 -0.31
N SER A 334 39.45 -28.57 -0.05
CA SER A 334 39.84 -29.81 -0.73
C SER A 334 39.08 -30.10 -2.04
N THR A 335 38.13 -29.26 -2.44
CA THR A 335 37.40 -29.48 -3.70
C THR A 335 38.33 -29.33 -4.90
N VAL A 336 38.26 -30.26 -5.86
CA VAL A 336 39.20 -30.34 -6.99
C VAL A 336 39.18 -29.06 -7.83
N SER A 337 37.98 -28.53 -8.12
CA SER A 337 37.78 -27.28 -8.86
C SER A 337 38.41 -26.08 -8.14
N PHE A 338 38.20 -25.96 -6.83
CA PHE A 338 38.73 -24.87 -6.03
C PHE A 338 40.25 -24.93 -5.90
N SER A 339 40.80 -26.13 -5.68
CA SER A 339 42.26 -26.33 -5.59
C SER A 339 42.97 -25.90 -6.88
N ARG A 340 42.35 -26.13 -8.05
CA ARG A 340 42.85 -25.67 -9.35
C ARG A 340 42.83 -24.15 -9.43
N LEU A 341 41.73 -23.50 -9.05
CA LEU A 341 41.62 -22.05 -9.00
C LEU A 341 42.70 -21.43 -8.10
N VAL A 342 42.91 -21.97 -6.90
CA VAL A 342 43.91 -21.47 -5.95
C VAL A 342 45.33 -21.60 -6.53
N LYS A 343 45.65 -22.71 -7.21
CA LYS A 343 46.94 -22.89 -7.91
C LYS A 343 47.14 -21.88 -9.02
N GLU A 344 46.10 -21.60 -9.82
CA GLU A 344 46.15 -20.58 -10.87
C GLU A 344 46.40 -19.18 -10.29
N VAL A 345 45.65 -18.79 -9.25
CA VAL A 345 45.85 -17.52 -8.56
C VAL A 345 47.27 -17.45 -7.98
N GLN A 346 47.77 -18.51 -7.37
CA GLN A 346 49.14 -18.56 -6.84
C GLN A 346 50.19 -18.41 -7.93
N ASN A 347 50.00 -19.07 -9.09
CA ASN A 347 50.94 -18.98 -10.19
C ASN A 347 50.92 -17.58 -10.82
N GLU A 348 49.77 -16.95 -10.98
CA GLU A 348 49.66 -15.62 -11.59
C GLU A 348 50.12 -14.49 -10.66
N THR A 349 49.86 -14.60 -9.35
CA THR A 349 50.27 -13.62 -8.33
C THR A 349 51.70 -13.82 -7.81
N ALA A 350 52.36 -14.93 -8.15
CA ALA A 350 53.76 -15.16 -7.79
C ALA A 350 54.65 -14.08 -8.39
N SER A 351 55.63 -13.62 -7.60
CA SER A 351 56.66 -12.71 -8.09
C SER A 351 57.43 -13.36 -9.25
N PRO A 352 58.02 -12.57 -10.16
CA PRO A 352 58.84 -13.10 -11.25
C PRO A 352 59.90 -14.10 -10.77
N VAL A 353 60.48 -13.86 -9.59
CA VAL A 353 61.46 -14.74 -8.93
C VAL A 353 60.83 -16.08 -8.53
N VAL A 354 59.65 -16.10 -7.91
CA VAL A 354 58.96 -17.34 -7.53
C VAL A 354 58.47 -18.12 -8.76
N LYS A 355 58.04 -17.42 -9.82
CA LYS A 355 57.70 -18.03 -11.13
C LYS A 355 58.93 -18.69 -11.76
N PHE A 356 60.07 -18.00 -11.72
CA PHE A 356 61.35 -18.52 -12.21
C PHE A 356 61.80 -19.74 -11.41
N VAL A 357 61.75 -19.69 -10.07
CA VAL A 357 62.10 -20.85 -9.21
C VAL A 357 61.10 -22.00 -9.33
N LYS A 358 59.81 -21.78 -9.57
CA LYS A 358 58.89 -22.91 -9.81
C LYS A 358 59.06 -23.56 -11.19
N ARG A 359 59.34 -22.75 -12.21
CA ARG A 359 59.50 -23.22 -13.61
C ARG A 359 60.89 -23.84 -13.85
N TYR A 360 61.90 -23.32 -13.16
CA TYR A 360 63.30 -23.71 -13.34
C TYR A 360 63.96 -24.21 -12.06
N GLY A 361 63.29 -24.34 -10.92
CA GLY A 361 63.96 -24.66 -9.63
C GLY A 361 64.71 -25.99 -9.60
N MET A 362 64.27 -26.95 -10.42
CA MET A 362 65.03 -28.18 -10.67
C MET A 362 66.33 -27.89 -11.46
N HIS A 363 66.29 -26.96 -12.41
CA HIS A 363 67.45 -26.49 -13.16
C HIS A 363 68.31 -25.48 -12.39
N VAL A 364 67.74 -24.63 -11.53
CA VAL A 364 68.47 -23.63 -10.72
C VAL A 364 69.19 -24.32 -9.57
N SER A 365 68.69 -25.42 -8.99
CA SER A 365 69.49 -26.23 -8.07
C SER A 365 70.67 -26.90 -8.78
N ILE A 366 70.49 -27.37 -10.01
CA ILE A 366 71.57 -27.93 -10.84
C ILE A 366 72.58 -26.84 -11.27
N VAL A 367 72.10 -25.63 -11.56
CA VAL A 367 72.94 -24.49 -11.97
C VAL A 367 73.65 -23.85 -10.77
N LEU A 368 73.03 -23.72 -9.59
CA LEU A 368 73.73 -23.25 -8.37
C LEU A 368 74.79 -24.24 -7.88
N LEU A 369 74.59 -25.55 -8.10
CA LEU A 369 75.62 -26.57 -7.90
C LEU A 369 76.77 -26.47 -8.92
N SER A 370 76.52 -25.89 -10.11
CA SER A 370 77.56 -25.71 -11.13
C SER A 370 78.18 -24.30 -11.17
N THR A 371 77.54 -23.27 -10.60
CA THR A 371 78.08 -21.90 -10.52
C THR A 371 78.89 -21.60 -9.27
N LEU A 372 78.91 -22.50 -8.26
CA LEU A 372 79.93 -22.47 -7.21
C LEU A 372 81.32 -22.93 -7.69
N VAL A 373 81.46 -23.38 -8.94
CA VAL A 373 82.72 -23.92 -9.50
C VAL A 373 83.43 -22.98 -10.49
N VAL A 374 82.81 -21.91 -11.02
CA VAL A 374 83.53 -21.04 -11.99
C VAL A 374 83.20 -19.57 -11.77
N GLY A 375 84.25 -18.76 -11.64
CA GLY A 375 84.21 -17.38 -11.19
C GLY A 375 83.93 -16.32 -12.26
N SER A 376 83.89 -15.08 -11.75
CA SER A 376 84.30 -13.78 -12.32
C SER A 376 83.43 -13.01 -13.34
N GLY A 377 83.09 -11.75 -12.96
CA GLY A 377 83.01 -10.49 -13.75
C GLY A 377 81.92 -10.39 -14.84
N ILE A 378 81.24 -9.28 -15.16
CA ILE A 378 81.51 -7.82 -15.30
C ILE A 378 80.11 -7.13 -15.40
N TYR A 379 79.76 -6.06 -14.69
CA TYR A 379 79.76 -4.60 -15.01
C TYR A 379 79.04 -4.09 -16.31
N LEU A 380 78.52 -2.85 -16.23
CA LEU A 380 77.75 -1.95 -17.17
C LEU A 380 76.26 -1.81 -16.78
N GLY A 381 75.63 -0.65 -16.56
CA GLY A 381 75.98 0.78 -16.73
C GLY A 381 74.79 1.56 -17.36
N ASN A 382 74.25 2.55 -16.63
CA ASN A 382 73.43 3.77 -16.94
C ASN A 382 73.24 4.20 -18.44
N ASP A 383 72.28 5.02 -18.92
CA ASP A 383 71.40 6.10 -18.38
C ASP A 383 70.48 6.69 -19.52
N ILE A 384 69.66 7.72 -19.20
CA ILE A 384 69.07 8.82 -20.06
C ILE A 384 67.73 8.51 -20.80
N LEU A 385 66.55 9.09 -20.47
CA LEU A 385 66.01 10.49 -20.43
C LEU A 385 65.64 11.14 -21.79
N PHE A 386 64.37 11.55 -21.95
CA PHE A 386 63.79 12.75 -22.63
C PHE A 386 62.26 12.75 -22.32
N ASP A 387 61.65 13.63 -21.50
CA ASP A 387 61.31 15.07 -21.67
C ASP A 387 60.38 15.32 -22.88
N LYS A 388 59.29 16.12 -22.92
CA LYS A 388 58.36 16.86 -22.04
C LYS A 388 57.28 17.51 -22.96
N ASN A 389 56.25 18.15 -22.35
CA ASN A 389 55.34 19.21 -22.87
C ASN A 389 54.06 18.76 -23.62
N GLU A 390 52.88 19.41 -23.54
CA GLU A 390 52.31 20.52 -22.75
C GLU A 390 50.76 20.53 -22.95
N LYS A 391 50.00 20.96 -21.91
CA LYS A 391 48.78 21.86 -21.82
C LYS A 391 47.66 21.80 -22.90
N THR A 392 46.35 22.01 -22.67
CA THR A 392 45.52 22.88 -21.77
C THR A 392 44.02 22.50 -21.95
N ALA A 393 43.21 22.25 -20.91
CA ALA A 393 42.19 23.12 -20.24
C ALA A 393 40.90 23.50 -21.02
N PHE A 394 39.70 23.17 -20.46
CA PHE A 394 38.49 24.03 -20.42
C PHE A 394 37.47 23.58 -19.32
N SER A 395 36.64 24.53 -18.86
CA SER A 395 35.91 24.70 -17.58
C SER A 395 34.40 24.29 -17.65
N LYS A 396 33.81 23.55 -16.69
CA LYS A 396 32.91 23.90 -15.52
C LYS A 396 31.38 24.10 -15.71
N THR A 397 30.62 23.42 -14.80
CA THR A 397 29.35 23.79 -14.06
C THR A 397 27.98 23.86 -14.80
N ASN A 398 26.77 23.56 -14.27
CA ASN A 398 26.17 23.49 -12.91
C ASN A 398 24.84 22.64 -12.86
N LYS A 399 24.36 22.35 -11.63
CA LYS A 399 23.12 21.67 -11.10
C LYS A 399 21.97 22.71 -10.80
N PRO A 400 20.83 22.45 -10.07
CA PRO A 400 19.80 21.36 -9.99
C PRO A 400 18.30 21.87 -9.79
N ALA A 401 17.37 20.96 -9.42
CA ALA A 401 16.15 21.05 -8.52
C ALA A 401 14.72 20.97 -9.14
N THR A 402 13.83 19.99 -8.82
CA THR A 402 12.85 19.76 -7.68
C THR A 402 11.72 20.83 -7.60
N SER A 403 10.43 20.63 -7.30
CA SER A 403 9.44 19.55 -7.06
C SER A 403 8.05 20.23 -6.88
N ASP A 404 6.99 19.41 -6.74
CA ASP A 404 5.81 19.59 -5.87
C ASP A 404 4.40 19.78 -6.45
N GLN A 405 3.53 19.03 -5.77
CA GLN A 405 2.11 18.76 -5.89
C GLN A 405 1.25 19.86 -5.24
N VAL A 406 -0.05 19.88 -5.55
CA VAL A 406 -1.10 20.47 -4.70
C VAL A 406 -2.34 19.57 -4.71
N GLU A 407 -3.03 19.55 -3.58
CA GLU A 407 -4.01 18.58 -3.08
C GLU A 407 -5.33 19.30 -2.68
N VAL A 408 -6.39 18.49 -2.46
CA VAL A 408 -7.60 18.70 -1.61
C VAL A 408 -8.82 19.50 -2.17
N SER A 409 -9.99 18.85 -2.29
CA SER A 409 -11.06 18.94 -1.26
C SER A 409 -12.38 18.25 -1.66
N GLU A 410 -12.99 17.63 -0.64
CA GLU A 410 -14.13 16.73 -0.62
C GLU A 410 -15.40 17.43 -0.06
N LYS A 411 -16.58 16.79 -0.08
CA LYS A 411 -17.88 17.35 -0.55
C LYS A 411 -19.14 16.47 -0.39
N THR A 412 -19.26 15.62 0.65
CA THR A 412 -20.38 14.70 1.08
C THR A 412 -21.90 14.94 0.75
N SER A 413 -22.59 14.33 -0.24
CA SER A 413 -24.08 14.22 -0.28
C SER A 413 -24.57 13.14 -1.25
N LEU A 414 -25.60 12.36 -0.87
CA LEU A 414 -26.26 11.30 -1.65
C LEU A 414 -27.44 11.81 -2.50
N GLU A 415 -27.83 13.08 -2.33
CA GLU A 415 -28.74 13.73 -3.28
C GLU A 415 -28.00 13.85 -4.61
N PRO A 416 -28.47 13.23 -5.71
CA PRO A 416 -29.87 13.04 -6.09
C PRO A 416 -30.32 11.58 -6.37
N PHE A 417 -29.75 10.56 -5.72
CA PHE A 417 -30.02 9.15 -6.08
C PHE A 417 -31.32 8.59 -5.51
N GLN A 418 -32.12 7.91 -6.34
CA GLN A 418 -33.31 7.16 -5.95
C GLN A 418 -32.99 5.66 -5.90
N ARG A 419 -33.49 4.96 -4.88
CA ARG A 419 -33.32 3.51 -4.76
C ARG A 419 -34.13 2.79 -5.84
N TRP A 420 -33.48 1.92 -6.59
CA TRP A 420 -34.10 1.11 -7.63
C TRP A 420 -34.51 -0.26 -7.08
N ASP A 421 -35.82 -0.51 -7.05
CA ASP A 421 -36.33 -1.87 -6.88
C ASP A 421 -36.18 -2.62 -8.20
N ALA A 422 -35.26 -3.60 -8.22
CA ALA A 422 -34.96 -4.45 -9.36
C ALA A 422 -36.18 -5.17 -9.97
N GLY A 423 -37.29 -5.32 -9.22
CA GLY A 423 -38.55 -5.85 -9.74
C GLY A 423 -39.37 -4.87 -10.58
N ASN A 424 -39.04 -3.58 -10.53
CA ASN A 424 -39.78 -2.51 -11.20
C ASN A 424 -38.93 -1.85 -12.31
N PRO A 425 -39.53 -1.53 -13.46
CA PRO A 425 -38.87 -0.77 -14.50
C PRO A 425 -38.48 0.64 -14.01
N TYR A 426 -37.25 1.07 -14.32
CA TYR A 426 -36.86 2.46 -14.24
C TYR A 426 -37.31 3.19 -15.51
N VAL A 427 -38.02 4.30 -15.35
CA VAL A 427 -38.61 5.06 -16.46
C VAL A 427 -38.00 6.45 -16.50
N PHE A 428 -37.54 6.87 -17.68
CA PHE A 428 -36.94 8.18 -17.91
C PHE A 428 -37.37 8.73 -19.28
N LEU A 429 -37.12 10.01 -19.53
CA LEU A 429 -37.51 10.69 -20.77
C LEU A 429 -36.29 11.06 -21.60
N VAL A 430 -36.32 10.69 -22.88
CA VAL A 430 -35.30 11.12 -23.86
C VAL A 430 -36.04 11.81 -25.00
N ASN A 431 -35.76 13.10 -25.23
CA ASN A 431 -36.42 13.90 -26.27
C ASN A 431 -37.96 13.88 -26.21
N GLY A 432 -38.54 13.74 -25.00
CA GLY A 432 -39.99 13.65 -24.80
C GLY A 432 -40.60 12.25 -25.03
N GLU A 433 -39.80 11.25 -25.40
CA GLU A 433 -40.22 9.86 -25.48
C GLU A 433 -39.88 9.09 -24.18
N GLN A 434 -40.83 8.28 -23.72
CA GLN A 434 -40.66 7.45 -22.53
C GLN A 434 -39.79 6.23 -22.83
N GLN A 435 -38.69 6.10 -22.08
CA GLN A 435 -37.76 4.99 -22.13
C GLN A 435 -37.86 4.20 -20.83
N THR A 436 -37.65 2.89 -20.91
CA THR A 436 -37.74 2.00 -19.75
C THR A 436 -36.51 1.11 -19.65
N ILE A 437 -35.85 1.08 -18.50
CA ILE A 437 -34.80 0.12 -18.18
C ILE A 437 -35.36 -0.94 -17.23
N THR A 438 -35.21 -2.21 -17.58
CA THR A 438 -35.53 -3.33 -16.68
C THR A 438 -34.28 -4.09 -16.29
N PHE A 439 -34.15 -4.43 -15.01
CA PHE A 439 -33.05 -5.25 -14.50
C PHE A 439 -33.52 -6.70 -14.30
N GLY A 440 -32.68 -7.66 -14.68
CA GLY A 440 -32.87 -9.04 -14.26
C GLY A 440 -33.63 -9.95 -15.24
N GLN A 441 -33.79 -9.54 -16.50
CA GLN A 441 -34.24 -10.46 -17.54
C GLN A 441 -33.18 -11.53 -17.81
N ALA A 442 -33.62 -12.79 -17.92
CA ALA A 442 -32.75 -13.90 -18.25
C ALA A 442 -32.29 -13.77 -19.71
N ASN A 443 -31.00 -13.63 -19.93
CA ASN A 443 -30.41 -13.66 -21.26
C ASN A 443 -30.27 -15.13 -21.75
N PRO A 444 -30.00 -15.35 -23.05
CA PRO A 444 -29.87 -16.70 -23.62
C PRO A 444 -28.70 -17.52 -23.03
N THR A 445 -27.75 -16.89 -22.34
CA THR A 445 -26.60 -17.53 -21.68
C THR A 445 -26.84 -17.81 -20.20
N GLY A 446 -28.04 -17.51 -19.67
CA GLY A 446 -28.45 -17.79 -18.29
C GLY A 446 -28.07 -16.71 -17.27
N GLY A 447 -27.53 -15.57 -17.72
CA GLY A 447 -27.24 -14.40 -16.90
C GLY A 447 -28.41 -13.41 -16.81
N LYS A 448 -28.40 -12.52 -15.82
CA LYS A 448 -29.31 -11.37 -15.72
C LYS A 448 -28.69 -10.13 -16.38
N SER A 449 -29.41 -9.46 -17.29
CA SER A 449 -28.94 -8.25 -17.99
C SER A 449 -29.86 -7.04 -17.77
N LEU A 450 -29.36 -5.84 -18.10
CA LEU A 450 -30.19 -4.66 -18.28
C LEU A 450 -30.77 -4.64 -19.70
N VAL A 451 -32.06 -4.33 -19.81
CA VAL A 451 -32.75 -4.18 -21.09
C VAL A 451 -33.38 -2.81 -21.16
N LEU A 452 -33.01 -2.05 -22.19
CA LEU A 452 -33.66 -0.78 -22.55
C LEU A 452 -34.80 -1.07 -23.52
N THR A 453 -36.00 -0.62 -23.19
CA THR A 453 -37.18 -0.68 -24.06
C THR A 453 -37.61 0.74 -24.41
N GLY A 454 -37.56 1.07 -25.71
CA GLY A 454 -38.04 2.37 -26.20
C GLY A 454 -39.53 2.38 -26.55
N GLY A 455 -40.06 3.56 -26.91
CA GLY A 455 -41.49 3.77 -27.24
C GLY A 455 -42.05 2.89 -28.37
N GLN A 456 -41.18 2.23 -29.15
CA GLN A 456 -41.55 1.25 -30.19
C GLN A 456 -41.46 -0.22 -29.72
N ASN A 457 -41.29 -0.48 -28.41
CA ASN A 457 -41.05 -1.81 -27.82
C ASN A 457 -39.82 -2.54 -28.36
N ILE A 458 -38.81 -1.81 -28.84
CA ILE A 458 -37.53 -2.38 -29.24
C ILE A 458 -36.70 -2.59 -27.97
N GLU A 459 -36.35 -3.84 -27.69
CA GLU A 459 -35.49 -4.24 -26.57
C GLU A 459 -34.02 -4.23 -26.98
N THR A 460 -33.22 -3.40 -26.32
CA THR A 460 -31.76 -3.32 -26.51
C THR A 460 -31.07 -3.79 -25.23
N PRO A 461 -30.39 -4.94 -25.22
CA PRO A 461 -29.65 -5.40 -24.06
C PRO A 461 -28.34 -4.62 -23.92
N PHE A 462 -27.95 -4.33 -22.68
CA PHE A 462 -26.64 -3.76 -22.37
C PHE A 462 -26.13 -4.29 -21.02
N GLU A 463 -24.81 -4.30 -20.86
CA GLU A 463 -24.14 -4.88 -19.71
C GLU A 463 -23.56 -3.79 -18.80
N LEU A 464 -23.67 -4.02 -17.49
CA LEU A 464 -22.99 -3.25 -16.45
C LEU A 464 -21.56 -3.77 -16.30
N VAL A 465 -20.73 -3.56 -17.32
CA VAL A 465 -19.33 -3.96 -17.31
C VAL A 465 -18.52 -2.91 -16.56
N ILE A 466 -17.60 -3.36 -15.72
CA ILE A 466 -16.55 -2.53 -15.14
C ILE A 466 -15.23 -3.21 -15.46
N ASP A 467 -14.24 -2.44 -15.88
CA ASP A 467 -12.86 -2.90 -16.08
C ASP A 467 -12.16 -3.14 -14.73
N SER A 468 -12.72 -4.04 -13.93
CA SER A 468 -12.31 -4.39 -12.58
C SER A 468 -12.61 -5.87 -12.32
N GLU A 469 -11.73 -6.58 -11.61
CA GLU A 469 -11.99 -7.95 -11.16
C GLU A 469 -13.13 -8.02 -10.11
N ALA A 470 -13.42 -6.91 -9.43
CA ALA A 470 -14.54 -6.78 -8.51
C ALA A 470 -15.83 -6.31 -9.24
N SER A 471 -16.94 -7.01 -8.98
CA SER A 471 -18.28 -6.75 -9.55
C SER A 471 -19.36 -6.89 -8.47
N PRO A 472 -20.42 -6.05 -8.48
CA PRO A 472 -21.57 -6.22 -7.59
C PRO A 472 -22.49 -7.38 -8.02
N PHE A 473 -22.19 -8.04 -9.14
CA PHE A 473 -22.93 -9.18 -9.67
C PHE A 473 -22.12 -10.48 -9.54
N ASP A 474 -22.82 -11.60 -9.38
CA ASP A 474 -22.21 -12.93 -9.43
C ASP A 474 -21.95 -13.39 -10.89
N GLU A 475 -21.39 -14.59 -11.06
CA GLU A 475 -21.11 -15.19 -12.38
C GLU A 475 -22.36 -15.37 -13.26
N LYS A 476 -23.56 -15.25 -12.67
CA LYS A 476 -24.86 -15.34 -13.36
C LYS A 476 -25.53 -13.97 -13.51
N GLY A 477 -24.81 -12.88 -13.27
CA GLY A 477 -25.34 -11.51 -13.36
C GLY A 477 -26.34 -11.16 -12.26
N VAL A 478 -26.48 -11.99 -11.22
CA VAL A 478 -27.39 -11.71 -10.09
C VAL A 478 -26.69 -10.75 -9.14
N LEU A 479 -27.41 -9.70 -8.72
CA LEU A 479 -26.92 -8.76 -7.72
C LEU A 479 -26.56 -9.52 -6.44
N LYS A 480 -25.29 -9.41 -6.00
CA LYS A 480 -24.79 -10.09 -4.80
C LYS A 480 -25.56 -9.63 -3.56
N GLU A 481 -25.67 -10.53 -2.59
CA GLU A 481 -26.30 -10.24 -1.31
C GLU A 481 -25.64 -9.01 -0.64
N GLY A 482 -26.47 -8.10 -0.13
CA GLY A 482 -26.02 -6.87 0.51
C GLY A 482 -25.88 -5.66 -0.41
N PHE A 483 -25.91 -5.83 -1.74
CA PHE A 483 -25.98 -4.71 -2.68
C PHE A 483 -27.41 -4.23 -2.91
N SER A 484 -27.57 -2.93 -3.16
CA SER A 484 -28.80 -2.31 -3.65
C SER A 484 -28.48 -1.44 -4.86
N LEU A 485 -29.42 -1.38 -5.80
CA LEU A 485 -29.32 -0.52 -6.98
C LEU A 485 -29.98 0.83 -6.70
N TYR A 486 -29.45 1.86 -7.34
CA TYR A 486 -29.92 3.23 -7.32
C TYR A 486 -29.79 3.82 -8.73
N HIS A 487 -30.61 4.82 -9.03
CA HIS A 487 -30.54 5.54 -10.30
C HIS A 487 -30.82 7.03 -10.10
N THR A 488 -30.39 7.85 -11.06
CA THR A 488 -30.80 9.25 -11.19
C THR A 488 -30.54 9.75 -12.63
N GLU A 489 -31.09 10.91 -12.95
CA GLU A 489 -30.86 11.64 -14.20
C GLU A 489 -30.05 12.89 -13.87
N HIS A 490 -28.95 13.12 -14.57
CA HIS A 490 -28.09 14.28 -14.34
C HIS A 490 -27.53 14.81 -15.66
N ASP A 491 -27.72 16.09 -15.94
CA ASP A 491 -27.27 16.76 -17.16
C ASP A 491 -25.86 17.37 -16.93
N PHE A 492 -24.82 16.60 -17.29
CA PHE A 492 -23.42 16.98 -17.05
C PHE A 492 -22.93 18.10 -17.99
N ASP A 493 -23.45 18.18 -19.22
CA ASP A 493 -23.03 19.18 -20.22
C ASP A 493 -23.99 20.36 -20.37
N LYS A 494 -25.11 20.37 -19.64
CA LYS A 494 -26.17 21.38 -19.70
C LYS A 494 -26.80 21.46 -21.10
N SER A 495 -26.82 20.36 -21.84
CA SER A 495 -27.43 20.25 -23.17
C SER A 495 -28.96 20.19 -23.12
N GLY A 496 -29.55 19.94 -21.95
CA GLY A 496 -30.97 19.71 -21.77
C GLY A 496 -31.39 18.25 -22.00
N THR A 497 -30.44 17.34 -22.28
CA THR A 497 -30.67 15.89 -22.33
C THR A 497 -29.86 15.24 -21.21
N PRO A 498 -30.48 14.82 -20.10
CA PRO A 498 -29.73 14.29 -18.97
C PRO A 498 -29.11 12.92 -19.28
N GLU A 499 -27.93 12.67 -18.73
CA GLU A 499 -27.33 11.34 -18.67
C GLU A 499 -27.99 10.48 -17.58
N VAL A 500 -28.08 9.17 -17.85
CA VAL A 500 -28.58 8.19 -16.89
C VAL A 500 -27.43 7.72 -16.03
N VAL A 501 -27.55 7.90 -14.72
CA VAL A 501 -26.55 7.42 -13.74
C VAL A 501 -27.14 6.27 -12.94
N ILE A 502 -26.49 5.11 -13.01
CA ILE A 502 -26.84 3.92 -12.24
C ILE A 502 -25.76 3.68 -11.20
N MET A 503 -26.15 3.34 -9.98
CA MET A 503 -25.23 3.01 -8.90
C MET A 503 -25.62 1.70 -8.21
N ALA A 504 -24.66 0.81 -7.98
CA ALA A 504 -24.80 -0.31 -7.06
C ALA A 504 -24.00 -0.01 -5.79
N LEU A 505 -24.61 -0.18 -4.63
CA LEU A 505 -24.00 0.13 -3.34
C LEU A 505 -24.27 -1.00 -2.36
N ASN A 506 -23.22 -1.56 -1.74
CA ASN A 506 -23.39 -2.50 -0.63
C ASN A 506 -23.35 -1.83 0.74
N GLN A 507 -23.80 -2.55 1.77
CA GLN A 507 -23.78 -2.09 3.16
C GLN A 507 -22.37 -1.87 3.73
N THR A 508 -21.32 -2.38 3.06
CA THR A 508 -19.90 -2.30 3.46
C THR A 508 -19.09 -1.30 2.64
N TYR A 509 -19.76 -0.34 1.99
CA TYR A 509 -19.16 0.77 1.24
C TYR A 509 -18.63 0.53 -0.15
N GLU A 510 -18.63 -0.70 -0.66
CA GLU A 510 -18.34 -0.91 -2.07
C GLU A 510 -19.43 -0.28 -2.93
N SER A 511 -19.04 0.67 -3.76
CA SER A 511 -19.89 1.33 -4.72
C SER A 511 -19.41 1.07 -6.13
N PHE A 512 -20.36 1.02 -7.05
CA PHE A 512 -20.12 0.91 -8.47
C PHE A 512 -21.03 1.90 -9.15
N ALA A 513 -20.49 2.78 -9.99
CA ALA A 513 -21.26 3.80 -10.69
C ALA A 513 -21.03 3.69 -12.19
N TRP A 514 -22.13 3.79 -12.94
CA TRP A 514 -22.15 3.82 -14.39
C TRP A 514 -22.87 5.06 -14.87
N VAL A 515 -22.32 5.73 -15.87
CA VAL A 515 -22.94 6.88 -16.54
C VAL A 515 -23.17 6.53 -18.01
N TYR A 516 -24.38 6.79 -18.47
CA TYR A 516 -24.81 6.52 -19.84
C TYR A 516 -25.44 7.74 -20.51
N SER A 517 -24.89 8.14 -21.66
CA SER A 517 -25.51 9.14 -22.54
C SER A 517 -26.56 8.49 -23.45
N PRO A 518 -27.77 9.06 -23.54
CA PRO A 518 -28.73 8.69 -24.58
C PRO A 518 -28.20 9.04 -25.97
N LEU A 519 -28.23 8.09 -26.89
CA LEU A 519 -27.94 8.29 -28.31
C LEU A 519 -29.20 8.06 -29.12
N SER A 520 -29.54 9.00 -30.01
CA SER A 520 -30.62 8.81 -30.98
C SER A 520 -30.01 8.52 -32.35
N GLU A 521 -30.02 7.26 -32.76
CA GLU A 521 -29.61 6.84 -34.10
C GLU A 521 -30.81 6.23 -34.85
N ASN A 522 -31.12 6.75 -36.04
CA ASN A 522 -32.15 6.23 -36.94
C ASN A 522 -33.56 6.08 -36.30
N GLY A 523 -33.91 6.93 -35.34
CA GLY A 523 -35.21 6.89 -34.65
C GLY A 523 -35.29 5.82 -33.54
N SER A 524 -34.18 5.13 -33.25
CA SER A 524 -34.02 4.28 -32.07
C SER A 524 -33.15 4.98 -31.03
N ILE A 525 -33.56 4.90 -29.76
CA ILE A 525 -32.80 5.44 -28.63
C ILE A 525 -31.95 4.32 -28.02
N GLY A 526 -30.64 4.53 -27.97
CA GLY A 526 -29.67 3.66 -27.32
C GLY A 526 -28.95 4.36 -26.16
N LEU A 527 -28.14 3.61 -25.41
CA LEU A 527 -27.31 4.13 -24.32
C LEU A 527 -25.84 3.86 -24.61
N ARG A 528 -25.01 4.90 -24.61
CA ARG A 528 -23.54 4.81 -24.69
C ARG A 528 -22.96 4.84 -23.29
N SER A 529 -22.09 3.89 -22.95
CA SER A 529 -21.36 3.94 -21.68
C SER A 529 -20.26 5.00 -21.75
N ASP A 530 -20.35 6.02 -20.88
CA ASP A 530 -19.36 7.11 -20.80
C ASP A 530 -18.42 6.97 -19.60
N LEU A 531 -18.87 6.31 -18.54
CA LEU A 531 -18.09 6.08 -17.33
C LEU A 531 -18.55 4.80 -16.64
N ALA A 532 -17.59 4.03 -16.13
CA ALA A 532 -17.80 2.85 -15.30
C ALA A 532 -16.70 2.80 -14.24
N ILE A 533 -17.04 2.98 -12.96
CA ILE A 533 -16.07 3.16 -11.88
C ILE A 533 -16.50 2.44 -10.61
N ASN A 534 -15.53 2.12 -9.76
CA ASN A 534 -15.76 1.52 -8.44
C ASN A 534 -15.18 2.37 -7.31
N GLY A 535 -15.87 2.41 -6.17
CA GLY A 535 -15.60 3.30 -5.06
C GLY A 535 -15.93 2.73 -3.68
N MET A 536 -15.76 3.58 -2.69
CA MET A 536 -16.03 3.39 -1.26
C MET A 536 -17.10 4.37 -0.72
N SER A 537 -17.71 5.17 -1.58
CA SER A 537 -18.80 6.06 -1.20
C SER A 537 -19.83 6.16 -2.29
N ASP A 538 -20.92 6.80 -1.93
CA ASP A 538 -21.90 7.28 -2.88
C ASP A 538 -21.25 8.24 -3.88
N ALA A 539 -21.71 8.15 -5.13
CA ALA A 539 -21.36 9.13 -6.14
C ALA A 539 -22.08 10.45 -5.85
N LYS A 540 -21.37 11.55 -6.08
CA LYS A 540 -21.89 12.91 -5.93
C LYS A 540 -21.86 13.57 -7.27
N LEU A 541 -22.98 14.13 -7.67
CA LEU A 541 -23.16 14.76 -8.97
C LEU A 541 -23.21 16.27 -8.73
N VAL A 542 -22.20 17.00 -9.21
CA VAL A 542 -22.11 18.46 -9.05
C VAL A 542 -21.66 19.07 -10.37
N ASP A 543 -22.50 19.93 -10.96
CA ASP A 543 -22.27 20.51 -12.29
C ASP A 543 -21.89 19.44 -13.32
N ASN A 544 -20.72 19.57 -13.95
CA ASN A 544 -20.19 18.62 -14.93
C ASN A 544 -19.30 17.55 -14.29
N THR A 545 -19.41 17.31 -12.98
CA THR A 545 -18.52 16.40 -12.27
C THR A 545 -19.25 15.30 -11.52
N LEU A 546 -18.64 14.12 -11.51
CA LEU A 546 -18.98 13.01 -10.65
C LEU A 546 -17.83 12.80 -9.67
N THR A 547 -18.11 12.87 -8.37
CA THR A 547 -17.11 12.67 -7.30
C THR A 547 -17.50 11.51 -6.40
N LEU A 548 -16.58 10.61 -6.10
CA LEU A 548 -16.77 9.55 -5.10
C LEU A 548 -15.47 9.30 -4.35
N LEU A 549 -15.53 8.64 -3.19
CA LEU A 549 -14.34 8.09 -2.56
C LEU A 549 -13.89 6.90 -3.41
N GLY A 550 -12.73 6.99 -4.06
CA GLY A 550 -12.11 5.84 -4.70
C GLY A 550 -11.80 4.77 -3.66
N ALA A 551 -11.54 3.52 -4.06
CA ALA A 551 -11.35 2.48 -3.03
C ALA A 551 -10.02 2.48 -2.28
N GLN A 552 -9.23 3.55 -2.43
CA GLN A 552 -8.12 3.87 -1.52
C GLN A 552 -8.54 4.88 -0.44
N GLY A 553 -9.81 5.31 -0.42
CA GLY A 553 -10.32 6.28 0.54
C GLY A 553 -10.12 7.75 0.14
N GLN A 554 -9.38 8.06 -0.94
CA GLN A 554 -9.34 9.43 -1.46
C GLN A 554 -10.58 9.81 -2.26
N SER A 555 -10.93 11.10 -2.24
CA SER A 555 -11.88 11.68 -3.19
C SER A 555 -11.33 11.61 -4.62
N GLU A 556 -12.04 10.94 -5.51
CA GLU A 556 -11.80 10.92 -6.95
C GLU A 556 -12.89 11.71 -7.67
N THR A 557 -12.48 12.65 -8.54
CA THR A 557 -13.39 13.49 -9.30
C THR A 557 -13.19 13.25 -10.80
N TYR A 558 -14.30 13.00 -11.49
CA TYR A 558 -14.37 12.83 -12.94
C TYR A 558 -15.13 14.01 -13.52
N SER A 559 -14.54 14.70 -14.49
CA SER A 559 -15.19 15.83 -15.16
C SER A 559 -15.63 15.43 -16.55
N PHE A 560 -16.86 15.75 -16.90
CA PHE A 560 -17.39 15.58 -18.24
C PHE A 560 -16.94 16.76 -19.10
N VAL A 561 -16.06 16.49 -20.06
CA VAL A 561 -15.46 17.47 -20.98
C VAL A 561 -15.42 16.84 -22.37
N ASN A 562 -15.87 17.59 -23.39
CA ASN A 562 -15.89 17.12 -24.78
C ASN A 562 -16.59 15.75 -24.97
N GLN A 563 -17.72 15.55 -24.30
CA GLN A 563 -18.52 14.30 -24.33
C GLN A 563 -17.81 13.05 -23.77
N GLN A 564 -16.77 13.24 -22.95
CA GLN A 564 -16.07 12.15 -22.28
C GLN A 564 -15.77 12.51 -20.83
N PHE A 565 -15.70 11.52 -19.95
CA PHE A 565 -15.24 11.71 -18.58
C PHE A 565 -13.71 11.64 -18.51
N GLU A 566 -13.10 12.68 -17.97
CA GLU A 566 -11.67 12.74 -17.65
C GLU A 566 -11.48 12.74 -16.12
N LYS A 567 -10.59 11.88 -15.62
CA LYS A 567 -10.21 11.88 -14.20
C LYS A 567 -9.35 13.11 -13.92
N LYS A 568 -9.72 13.90 -12.92
CA LYS A 568 -8.98 15.09 -12.46
C LYS A 568 -7.77 14.73 -11.60
#